data_AF-A0A3N5XYL4-F1
#
_entry.id   AF-A0A3N5XYL4-F1
#
_cell.length_a   1.000
_cell.length_b   1.000
_cell.length_c   1.000
_cell.angle_alpha   90.00
_cell.angle_beta   90.00
_cell.angle_gamma   90.00
#
_symmetry.space_group_name_H-M   'P 1'
#
loop_
_entity.id
_entity.type
_entity.pdbx_description
1 polymer ?
#
loop_
_entity_poly.entity_id
_entity_poly.type
_entity_poly.pdbx_seq_one_letter_code
_entity_poly.pdbx_strand_id
1 'polypeptide(L)'
;MAAGIWLVSRAFAIEVTYLGSFLLMTLLVVGVAVPTPGAVGGFHEAFRIGATTFFHAPNDRAIGAAIVLHAVSFVPVTLMGIVFMAQEGLTLGRMRRLAGRSGAEEGAR
;
A
#
# COMPACT_ATOMS: atom_id res chain seq x y z
N MET A 1 9.52 3.52 -1.88
CA MET A 1 8.96 2.16 -1.78
C MET A 1 10.04 1.08 -1.76
N ALA A 2 10.92 0.99 -2.77
CA ALA A 2 12.05 0.03 -2.82
C ALA A 2 12.90 -0.01 -1.53
N ALA A 3 13.30 1.15 -1.00
CA ALA A 3 14.01 1.22 0.29
C ALA A 3 13.22 0.63 1.46
N GLY A 4 11.91 0.87 1.53
CA GLY A 4 11.04 0.31 2.58
C GLY A 4 10.94 -1.21 2.48
N ILE A 5 10.76 -1.74 1.25
CA ILE A 5 10.77 -3.18 0.98
C ILE A 5 12.10 -3.79 1.44
N TRP A 6 13.23 -3.18 1.07
CA TRP A 6 14.56 -3.68 1.44
C TRP A 6 14.78 -3.65 2.95
N LEU A 7 14.47 -2.54 3.62
CA LEU A 7 14.65 -2.39 5.07
C LEU A 7 13.76 -3.36 5.86
N VAL A 8 12.48 -3.51 5.48
CA VAL A 8 11.58 -4.44 6.16
C VAL A 8 12.00 -5.89 5.90
N SER A 9 12.40 -6.23 4.68
CA SER A 9 12.94 -7.57 4.38
C SER A 9 14.15 -7.90 5.26
N ARG A 10 15.06 -6.93 5.44
CA ARG A 10 16.21 -7.07 6.36
C ARG A 10 15.78 -7.22 7.82
N ALA A 11 14.79 -6.46 8.27
CA ALA A 11 14.26 -6.55 9.64
C ALA A 11 13.64 -7.92 9.95
N PHE A 12 13.08 -8.60 8.93
CA PHE A 12 12.53 -9.94 9.04
C PHE A 12 13.51 -11.05 8.63
N ALA A 13 14.80 -10.74 8.50
CA ALA A 13 15.85 -11.68 8.09
C ALA A 13 15.51 -12.43 6.79
N ILE A 14 15.03 -11.68 5.78
CA ILE A 14 14.84 -12.13 4.40
C ILE A 14 15.97 -11.52 3.55
N GLU A 15 16.70 -12.37 2.83
CA GLU A 15 17.86 -11.97 2.03
C GLU A 15 17.44 -11.37 0.67
N VAL A 16 16.94 -10.13 0.72
CA VAL A 16 16.63 -9.33 -0.47
C VAL A 16 17.76 -8.33 -0.69
N THR A 17 18.40 -8.36 -1.87
CA THR A 17 19.32 -7.30 -2.28
C THR A 17 18.54 -6.01 -2.55
N TYR A 18 19.20 -4.85 -2.48
CA TYR A 18 18.50 -3.59 -2.79
C TYR A 18 17.89 -3.60 -4.19
N LEU A 19 18.58 -4.19 -5.19
CA LEU A 19 18.02 -4.38 -6.53
C LEU A 19 16.84 -5.36 -6.54
N GLY A 20 16.90 -6.43 -5.74
CA GLY A 20 15.79 -7.38 -5.57
C GLY A 20 14.50 -6.73 -5.04
N SER A 21 14.61 -5.62 -4.30
CA SER A 21 13.44 -4.87 -3.84
C SER A 21 12.60 -4.27 -4.99
N PHE A 22 13.21 -4.00 -6.14
CA PHE A 22 12.50 -3.53 -7.34
C PHE A 22 11.65 -4.65 -7.96
N LEU A 23 12.13 -5.89 -7.94
CA LEU A 23 11.33 -7.05 -8.34
C LEU A 23 10.10 -7.21 -7.44
N LEU A 24 10.27 -7.13 -6.12
CA LEU A 24 9.13 -7.17 -5.20
C LEU A 24 8.18 -5.98 -5.43
N MET A 25 8.71 -4.79 -5.74
CA MET A 25 7.91 -3.61 -6.03
C MET A 25 7.02 -3.81 -7.27
N THR A 26 7.50 -4.45 -8.34
CA THR A 26 6.67 -4.71 -9.53
C THR A 26 5.52 -5.68 -9.22
N LEU A 27 5.77 -6.73 -8.44
CA LEU A 27 4.72 -7.64 -7.97
C LEU A 27 3.69 -6.91 -7.10
N LEU A 28 4.16 -6.04 -6.19
CA LEU A 28 3.28 -5.25 -5.35
C LEU A 28 2.37 -4.32 -6.17
N VAL A 29 2.87 -3.71 -7.25
CA VAL A 29 2.05 -2.90 -8.16
C VAL A 29 0.89 -3.71 -8.75
N VAL A 30 1.14 -4.97 -9.12
CA VAL A 30 0.07 -5.89 -9.56
C VAL A 30 -0.88 -6.20 -8.41
N GLY A 31 -0.35 -6.49 -7.21
CA GLY A 31 -1.16 -6.78 -6.02
C GLY A 31 -2.11 -5.67 -5.62
N VAL A 32 -1.68 -4.40 -5.69
CA VAL A 32 -2.53 -3.24 -5.36
C VAL A 32 -3.56 -2.91 -6.45
N ALA A 33 -3.42 -3.46 -7.66
CA ALA A 33 -4.42 -3.30 -8.71
C ALA A 33 -5.73 -4.04 -8.38
N VAL A 34 -5.69 -5.00 -7.44
CA VAL A 34 -6.88 -5.66 -6.92
C VAL A 34 -7.66 -4.68 -6.03
N PRO A 35 -8.91 -4.32 -6.36
CA PRO A 35 -9.64 -3.22 -5.73
C PRO A 35 -10.16 -3.59 -4.34
N THR A 36 -9.25 -3.63 -3.37
CA THR A 36 -9.52 -3.90 -1.95
C THR A 36 -9.33 -2.63 -1.13
N PRO A 37 -10.11 -2.41 -0.06
CA PRO A 37 -9.91 -1.25 0.82
C PRO A 37 -8.47 -1.19 1.33
N GLY A 38 -7.78 -0.07 1.09
CA GLY A 38 -6.40 0.13 1.50
C GLY A 38 -5.39 -0.87 0.90
N ALA A 39 -5.74 -1.55 -0.20
CA ALA A 39 -4.96 -2.63 -0.82
C ALA A 39 -4.68 -3.84 0.11
N VAL A 40 -5.47 -4.01 1.16
CA VAL A 40 -5.34 -5.14 2.10
C VAL A 40 -5.68 -6.46 1.38
N GLY A 41 -4.88 -7.50 1.61
CA GLY A 41 -4.98 -8.77 0.87
C GLY A 41 -4.08 -8.79 -0.37
N GLY A 42 -4.43 -8.08 -1.44
CA GLY A 42 -3.67 -8.09 -2.71
C GLY A 42 -2.21 -7.68 -2.57
N PHE A 43 -1.94 -6.60 -1.81
CA PHE A 43 -0.58 -6.17 -1.47
C PHE A 43 0.19 -7.25 -0.69
N HIS A 44 -0.47 -7.88 0.29
CA HIS A 44 0.15 -8.82 1.21
C HIS A 44 0.52 -10.12 0.50
N GLU A 45 -0.41 -10.65 -0.30
CA GLU A 45 -0.20 -11.88 -1.04
C GLU A 45 0.85 -11.69 -2.14
N ALA A 46 0.87 -10.55 -2.83
CA ALA A 46 1.90 -10.25 -3.82
C ALA A 46 3.31 -10.21 -3.20
N PHE A 47 3.46 -9.59 -2.02
CA PHE A 47 4.73 -9.61 -1.29
C PHE A 47 5.11 -11.03 -0.88
N ARG A 48 4.17 -11.77 -0.27
CA ARG A 48 4.38 -13.14 0.18
C ARG A 48 4.86 -14.02 -0.97
N ILE A 49 4.13 -14.04 -2.10
CA ILE A 49 4.47 -14.81 -3.30
C ILE A 49 5.87 -14.41 -3.80
N GLY A 50 6.16 -13.11 -3.89
CA GLY A 50 7.46 -12.63 -4.36
C GLY A 50 8.61 -13.07 -3.46
N ALA A 51 8.46 -12.88 -2.15
CA ALA A 51 9.47 -13.22 -1.16
C ALA A 51 9.70 -14.73 -1.05
N THR A 52 8.64 -15.55 -1.10
CA THR A 52 8.78 -17.02 -1.03
C THR A 52 9.31 -17.60 -2.33
N THR A 53 8.88 -17.09 -3.48
CA THR A 53 9.20 -17.67 -4.79
C THR A 53 10.60 -17.29 -5.26
N PHE A 54 10.98 -16.01 -5.13
CA PHE A 54 12.25 -15.51 -5.70
C PHE A 54 13.38 -15.41 -4.67
N PHE A 55 13.05 -15.35 -3.38
CA PHE A 55 14.04 -15.16 -2.30
C PHE A 55 13.99 -16.28 -1.25
N HIS A 56 13.20 -17.34 -1.51
CA HIS A 56 13.07 -18.52 -0.64
C HIS A 56 12.80 -18.18 0.83
N ALA A 57 12.09 -17.08 1.08
CA ALA A 57 11.75 -16.64 2.42
C ALA A 57 10.84 -17.69 3.11
N PRO A 58 11.09 -18.02 4.39
CA PRO A 58 10.12 -18.73 5.21
C PRO A 58 8.77 -18.01 5.19
N ASN A 59 7.68 -18.76 5.09
CA ASN A 59 6.36 -18.18 4.82
C ASN A 59 5.88 -17.25 5.94
N ASP A 60 6.13 -17.62 7.19
CA ASP A 60 5.88 -16.83 8.39
C ASP A 60 6.59 -15.47 8.35
N ARG A 61 7.87 -15.45 7.94
CA ARG A 61 8.64 -14.20 7.77
C ARG A 61 8.11 -13.34 6.65
N ALA A 62 7.75 -13.95 5.52
CA ALA A 62 7.19 -13.25 4.37
C ALA A 62 5.85 -12.56 4.72
N ILE A 63 4.98 -13.24 5.47
CA ILE A 63 3.71 -12.68 5.97
C ILE A 63 3.97 -11.54 6.94
N GLY A 64 4.85 -11.73 7.94
CA GLY A 64 5.19 -10.69 8.91
C GLY A 64 5.76 -9.44 8.25
N ALA A 65 6.69 -9.62 7.31
CA ALA A 65 7.28 -8.54 6.53
C ALA A 65 6.23 -7.81 5.68
N ALA A 66 5.30 -8.52 5.04
CA ALA A 66 4.24 -7.93 4.24
C ALA A 66 3.32 -7.03 5.08
N ILE A 67 2.90 -7.50 6.25
CA ILE A 67 2.03 -6.75 7.18
C ILE A 67 2.75 -5.49 7.67
N VAL A 68 4.00 -5.62 8.13
CA VAL A 68 4.75 -4.46 8.63
C VAL A 68 5.01 -3.46 7.51
N LEU A 69 5.40 -3.93 6.32
CA LEU A 69 5.61 -3.06 5.17
C LEU A 69 4.34 -2.29 4.79
N HIS A 70 3.18 -2.94 4.82
CA HIS A 70 1.88 -2.30 4.58
C HIS A 70 1.60 -1.24 5.64
N ALA A 71 1.71 -1.60 6.93
CA ALA A 71 1.46 -0.68 8.04
C ALA A 71 2.36 0.57 7.98
N VAL A 72 3.67 0.42 7.79
CA VAL A 72 4.60 1.57 7.74
C VAL A 72 4.43 2.42 6.48
N SER A 73 3.90 1.84 5.40
CA SER A 73 3.67 2.57 4.14
C SER A 73 2.32 3.30 4.12
N PHE A 74 1.29 2.76 4.78
CA PHE A 74 -0.07 3.28 4.74
C PHE A 74 -0.40 4.15 5.95
N VAL A 75 -0.11 3.70 7.18
CA VAL A 75 -0.55 4.37 8.40
C VAL A 75 -0.06 5.82 8.50
N PRO A 76 1.25 6.15 8.31
CA PRO A 76 1.71 7.52 8.43
C PRO A 76 1.07 8.46 7.40
N VAL A 77 0.92 7.98 6.16
CA VAL A 77 0.33 8.75 5.06
C VAL A 77 -1.16 8.97 5.30
N THR A 78 -1.89 7.93 5.73
CA THR A 78 -3.30 8.03 6.09
C THR A 78 -3.52 9.02 7.24
N LEU A 79 -2.70 8.94 8.29
CA LEU A 79 -2.79 9.89 9.41
C LEU A 79 -2.54 11.32 8.96
N MET A 80 -1.52 11.55 8.12
CA MET A 80 -1.24 12.87 7.59
C MET A 80 -2.40 13.42 6.76
N GLY A 81 -3.02 12.59 5.92
CA GLY A 81 -4.21 12.96 5.15
C GLY A 81 -5.39 13.33 6.05
N ILE A 82 -5.61 12.59 7.14
CA ILE A 82 -6.65 12.91 8.13
C ILE A 82 -6.37 14.26 8.81
N VAL A 83 -5.11 14.53 9.19
CA VAL A 83 -4.72 15.80 9.80
C VAL A 83 -4.99 16.97 8.86
N PHE A 84 -4.59 16.86 7.59
CA PHE A 84 -4.83 17.92 6.59
C PHE A 84 -6.32 18.11 6.29
N MET A 85 -7.10 17.02 6.18
CA MET A 85 -8.55 17.13 6.06
C MET A 85 -9.18 17.89 7.22
N ALA A 86 -8.72 17.63 8.45
CA ALA A 86 -9.22 18.32 9.64
C ALA A 86 -8.85 19.81 9.63
N GLN A 87 -7.62 20.15 9.22
CA GLN A 87 -7.15 21.54 9.09
C GLN A 87 -7.94 22.34 8.06
N GLU A 88 -8.34 21.71 6.95
CA GLU A 88 -9.12 22.34 5.87
C GLU A 88 -10.64 22.34 6.13
N GLY A 89 -11.10 21.75 7.24
CA GLY A 89 -12.52 21.60 7.54
C GLY A 89 -13.27 20.72 6.52
N LEU A 90 -12.55 19.77 5.90
CA LEU A 90 -13.10 18.80 4.97
C LEU A 90 -13.68 17.62 5.74
N THR A 91 -15.00 17.49 5.71
CA THR A 91 -15.70 16.31 6.24
C THR A 91 -16.06 15.36 5.10
N LEU A 92 -16.18 14.07 5.40
CA LEU A 92 -16.67 13.06 4.44
C LEU A 92 -18.00 13.48 3.79
N GLY A 93 -18.91 14.08 4.56
CA GLY A 93 -20.19 14.58 4.07
C GLY A 93 -20.07 15.81 3.14
N ARG A 94 -19.09 16.69 3.38
CA ARG A 94 -18.81 17.82 2.50
C ARG A 94 -18.20 17.35 1.18
N MET A 95 -17.27 16.40 1.22
CA MET A 95 -16.67 15.80 0.03
C MET A 95 -17.70 15.05 -0.82
N ARG A 96 -18.63 14.31 -0.19
CA ARG A 96 -19.72 13.62 -0.92
C ARG A 96 -20.64 14.61 -1.65
N ARG A 97 -20.93 15.77 -1.05
CA ARG A 97 -21.72 16.83 -1.69
C ARG A 97 -20.98 17.48 -2.86
N LEU A 98 -19.68 17.72 -2.72
CA LEU A 98 -18.85 18.26 -3.81
C LEU A 98 -18.79 17.30 -5.00
N ALA A 99 -18.53 16.01 -4.75
CA ALA A 99 -18.49 14.99 -5.80
C ALA A 99 -19.83 14.86 -6.56
N GLY A 100 -20.96 14.97 -5.86
CA GLY A 100 -22.29 14.95 -6.47
C GLY A 100 -22.59 16.17 -7.36
N ARG A 101 -22.00 17.34 -7.08
CA ARG A 101 -22.16 18.55 -7.91
C ARG A 101 -21.34 18.47 -9.19
N SER A 102 -20.10 17.97 -9.10
CA SER A 102 -19.23 17.78 -10.28
C SER A 102 -19.83 16.82 -11.30
N GLY A 103 -20.41 15.70 -10.87
CA GLY A 103 -21.08 14.76 -11.78
C GLY A 103 -22.35 15.32 -12.45
N ALA A 104 -23.05 16.27 -11.79
CA ALA A 104 -24.22 16.94 -12.35
C ALA A 104 -23.85 18.00 -13.40
N GLU A 105 -22.71 18.68 -13.21
CA GLU A 105 -22.19 19.68 -14.17
C GLU A 105 -21.58 19.02 -15.42
N GLU A 106 -21.00 17.84 -15.28
CA GLU A 106 -20.39 17.09 -16.38
C GLU A 106 -21.42 16.33 -17.24
N GLY A 107 -22.54 15.89 -16.66
CA GLY A 107 -23.68 15.34 -17.40
C GLY A 107 -24.58 16.38 -18.06
N ALA A 108 -24.39 17.67 -17.78
CA ALA A 108 -25.13 18.79 -18.38
C ALA A 108 -24.39 19.42 -19.57
N ARG A 109 -23.17 18.97 -19.88
CA ARG A 109 -22.37 19.35 -21.06
C ARG A 109 -22.43 18.26 -22.13
#